data_AF-A0A816IWA1-F1
#
_entry.id   AF-A0A816IWA1-F1
#
_cell.length_a   1.000
_cell.length_b   1.000
_cell.length_c   1.000
_cell.angle_alpha   90.00
_cell.angle_beta   90.00
_cell.angle_gamma   90.00
#
_symmetry.space_group_name_H-M   'P 1'
#
loop_
_entity.id
_entity.type
_entity.pdbx_description
1 polymer ?
#
loop_
_entity_poly.entity_id
_entity_poly.type
_entity_poly.pdbx_seq_one_letter_code
_entity_poly.pdbx_strand_id
1 'polypeptide(L)'
;MKLYLWDQAAKDFYKKFTSSEDTPTVLLVTTVNPKTVAGNLALSSMSSSRVFIDKDIQPTIDYFSWLSSNPEIGKQVNADEVTRVETMTIGQIFAYIKQEYAKVNTTLRYLCQKQNIFMSSLASTLLQEASFNCIATIGDVKHDSPWYYISCGGCHTKATRGPSSLMCAKCGNTNVSGEAKYRAEISVYDSNDQAVFVLLGDAGSELTGKQAAELVANYFEANQELSAGHQMPAPKL
;
A
#
# COMPACT_ATOMS: atom_id res chain seq x y z
N MET A 1 -18.82 1.08 -2.80
CA MET A 1 -17.98 1.09 -4.02
C MET A 1 -17.02 2.27 -3.93
N LYS A 2 -15.73 2.09 -4.23
CA LYS A 2 -14.71 3.17 -4.15
C LYS A 2 -14.27 3.62 -5.54
N LEU A 3 -13.98 4.91 -5.71
CA LEU A 3 -13.42 5.50 -6.93
C LEU A 3 -12.07 6.14 -6.61
N TYR A 4 -11.02 5.73 -7.32
CA TYR A 4 -9.68 6.29 -7.21
C TYR A 4 -9.39 7.19 -8.42
N LEU A 5 -9.07 8.46 -8.16
CA LEU A 5 -8.66 9.41 -9.18
C LEU A 5 -7.14 9.61 -9.09
N TRP A 6 -6.48 9.67 -10.25
CA TRP A 6 -5.03 9.82 -10.38
C TRP A 6 -4.66 11.02 -11.25
N ASP A 7 -3.44 11.53 -11.06
CA ASP A 7 -2.80 12.54 -11.90
C ASP A 7 -3.70 13.72 -12.27
N GLN A 8 -3.89 13.97 -13.57
CA GLN A 8 -4.65 15.10 -14.07
C GLN A 8 -6.13 15.02 -13.69
N ALA A 9 -6.72 13.81 -13.68
CA ALA A 9 -8.12 13.65 -13.28
C ALA A 9 -8.34 14.01 -11.80
N ALA A 10 -7.38 13.67 -10.93
CA ALA A 10 -7.40 14.07 -9.53
C ALA A 10 -7.21 15.59 -9.37
N LYS A 11 -6.28 16.20 -10.12
CA LYS A 11 -6.05 17.65 -10.10
C LYS A 11 -7.27 18.44 -10.59
N ASP A 12 -7.87 18.02 -11.69
CA ASP A 12 -9.05 18.65 -12.27
C ASP A 12 -10.24 18.54 -11.31
N PHE A 13 -10.46 17.36 -10.73
CA PHE A 13 -11.46 17.16 -9.70
C PHE A 13 -11.21 18.06 -8.49
N TYR A 14 -9.99 18.06 -7.94
CA TYR A 14 -9.66 18.84 -6.75
C TYR A 14 -9.90 20.34 -6.98
N LYS A 15 -9.41 20.87 -8.12
CA LYS A 15 -9.62 22.27 -8.48
C LYS A 15 -11.11 22.61 -8.53
N LYS A 16 -11.91 21.79 -9.21
CA LYS A 16 -13.37 21.99 -9.31
C LYS A 16 -14.05 21.91 -7.94
N PHE A 17 -13.75 20.86 -7.17
CA PHE A 17 -14.28 20.62 -5.84
C PHE A 17 -14.00 21.80 -4.89
N THR A 18 -12.79 22.35 -4.93
CA THR A 18 -12.42 23.52 -4.10
C THR A 18 -12.99 24.84 -4.59
N SER A 19 -13.43 24.92 -5.86
CA SER A 19 -14.06 26.12 -6.41
C SER A 19 -15.59 26.11 -6.30
N SER A 20 -16.19 24.99 -5.91
CA SER A 20 -17.63 24.88 -5.73
C SER A 20 -18.09 25.66 -4.49
N GLU A 21 -19.16 26.43 -4.63
CA GLU A 21 -19.79 27.14 -3.50
C GLU A 21 -20.48 26.16 -2.53
N ASP A 22 -21.10 25.12 -3.10
CA ASP A 22 -21.79 24.06 -2.37
C ASP A 22 -20.99 22.75 -2.40
N THR A 23 -21.26 21.87 -1.43
CA THR A 23 -20.70 20.51 -1.41
C THR A 23 -21.18 19.74 -2.64
N PRO A 24 -20.26 19.28 -3.52
CA PRO A 24 -20.63 18.48 -4.68
C PRO A 24 -21.45 17.25 -4.34
N THR A 25 -22.59 17.05 -5.01
CA THR A 25 -23.52 15.95 -4.71
C THR A 25 -23.48 14.86 -5.78
N VAL A 26 -23.32 15.23 -7.04
CA VAL A 26 -23.30 14.34 -8.19
C VAL A 26 -21.93 14.39 -8.86
N LEU A 27 -21.32 13.22 -9.02
CA LEU A 27 -20.05 13.05 -9.72
C LEU A 27 -20.23 12.10 -10.90
N LEU A 28 -19.94 12.56 -12.11
CA LEU A 28 -19.83 11.72 -13.29
C LEU A 28 -18.37 11.60 -13.70
N VAL A 29 -17.88 10.36 -13.79
CA VAL A 29 -16.53 10.08 -14.28
C VAL A 29 -16.60 9.17 -15.49
N THR A 30 -16.04 9.64 -16.61
CA THR A 30 -15.99 8.86 -17.85
C THR A 30 -14.74 7.99 -17.91
N THR A 31 -14.80 6.90 -18.67
CA THR A 31 -13.64 6.03 -18.96
C THR A 31 -12.90 5.59 -17.68
N VAL A 32 -13.59 4.85 -16.83
CA VAL A 32 -13.02 4.27 -15.61
C VAL A 32 -12.62 2.82 -15.85
N ASN A 33 -11.56 2.38 -15.18
CA ASN A 33 -11.12 0.99 -15.18
C ASN A 33 -11.62 0.28 -13.92
N PRO A 34 -12.53 -0.71 -14.02
CA PRO A 34 -12.94 -1.51 -12.87
C PRO A 34 -11.77 -2.39 -12.39
N LYS A 35 -11.56 -2.43 -11.09
CA LYS A 35 -10.54 -3.24 -10.41
C LYS A 35 -11.12 -3.91 -9.18
N THR A 36 -10.62 -5.09 -8.85
CA THR A 36 -10.92 -5.74 -7.57
C THR A 36 -9.78 -5.44 -6.60
N VAL A 37 -10.08 -4.72 -5.51
CA VAL A 37 -9.11 -4.34 -4.48
C VAL A 37 -9.59 -4.91 -3.15
N ALA A 38 -8.79 -5.80 -2.54
CA ALA A 38 -9.14 -6.48 -1.29
C ALA A 38 -10.54 -7.15 -1.33
N GLY A 39 -10.86 -7.82 -2.44
CA GLY A 39 -12.16 -8.48 -2.65
C GLY A 39 -13.32 -7.55 -3.01
N ASN A 40 -13.12 -6.23 -2.97
CA ASN A 40 -14.15 -5.23 -3.26
C ASN A 40 -14.02 -4.66 -4.67
N LEU A 41 -15.16 -4.40 -5.33
CA LEU A 41 -15.17 -3.67 -6.60
C LEU A 41 -14.82 -2.20 -6.37
N ALA A 42 -13.79 -1.75 -7.08
CA ALA A 42 -13.35 -0.37 -7.13
C ALA A 42 -13.25 0.10 -8.59
N LEU A 43 -13.36 1.41 -8.78
CA LEU A 43 -13.16 2.08 -10.05
C LEU A 43 -11.87 2.89 -9.95
N SER A 44 -11.07 2.90 -11.01
CA SER A 44 -9.84 3.69 -11.10
C SER A 44 -9.91 4.59 -12.33
N SER A 45 -9.50 5.85 -12.22
CA SER A 45 -9.36 6.71 -13.39
C SER A 45 -8.24 6.22 -14.32
N MET A 46 -8.32 6.64 -15.57
CA MET A 46 -7.33 6.48 -16.63
C MET A 46 -6.93 7.86 -17.16
N SER A 47 -5.92 7.95 -18.03
CA SER A 47 -5.49 9.21 -18.66
C SER A 47 -6.60 9.90 -19.47
N SER A 48 -7.53 9.12 -20.02
CA SER A 48 -8.70 9.62 -20.75
C SER A 48 -9.89 9.98 -19.85
N SER A 49 -9.82 9.72 -18.54
CA SER A 49 -10.92 10.05 -17.62
C SER A 49 -11.20 11.54 -17.61
N ARG A 50 -12.50 11.86 -17.59
CA ARG A 50 -13.00 13.22 -17.39
C ARG A 50 -13.95 13.20 -16.21
N VAL A 51 -13.87 14.24 -15.39
CA VAL A 51 -14.65 14.39 -14.17
C VAL A 51 -15.57 15.58 -14.31
N PHE A 52 -16.86 15.35 -14.11
CA PHE A 52 -17.93 16.35 -14.16
C PHE A 52 -18.70 16.35 -12.84
N ILE A 53 -19.00 17.54 -12.32
CA ILE A 53 -19.66 17.76 -11.04
C ILE A 53 -20.98 18.48 -11.25
N ASP A 54 -22.04 18.03 -10.59
CA ASP A 54 -23.36 18.67 -10.49
C ASP A 54 -23.89 19.28 -11.79
N LYS A 55 -23.63 20.55 -12.05
CA LYS A 55 -24.18 21.30 -13.18
C LYS A 55 -23.20 21.47 -14.36
N ASP A 56 -22.10 20.72 -14.37
CA ASP A 56 -21.05 20.81 -15.39
C ASP A 56 -21.57 20.47 -16.80
N ILE A 57 -22.41 19.43 -16.94
CA ILE A 57 -22.93 18.96 -18.23
C ILE A 57 -24.37 18.45 -18.10
N GLN A 58 -25.09 18.35 -19.23
CA GLN A 58 -26.51 17.95 -19.24
C GLN A 58 -26.78 16.65 -18.45
N PRO A 59 -26.00 15.56 -18.59
CA PRO A 59 -26.22 14.34 -17.82
C PRO A 59 -26.17 14.55 -16.30
N THR A 60 -25.26 15.38 -15.80
CA THR A 60 -25.14 15.65 -14.37
C THR A 60 -26.24 16.57 -13.88
N ILE A 61 -26.66 17.56 -14.70
CA ILE A 61 -27.80 18.45 -14.42
C ILE A 61 -29.09 17.63 -14.28
N ASP A 62 -29.38 16.76 -15.24
CA ASP A 62 -30.58 15.94 -15.26
C ASP A 62 -30.63 15.03 -14.03
N TYR A 63 -29.50 14.38 -13.72
CA TYR A 63 -29.41 13.49 -12.56
C TYR A 63 -29.51 14.24 -11.23
N PHE A 64 -28.89 15.42 -11.12
CA PHE A 64 -28.99 16.27 -9.93
C PHE A 64 -30.44 16.73 -9.68
N SER A 65 -31.15 17.13 -10.74
CA SER A 65 -32.57 17.50 -10.67
C SER A 65 -33.44 16.31 -10.26
N TRP A 66 -33.17 15.13 -10.82
CA TRP A 66 -33.86 13.90 -10.44
C TRP A 66 -33.58 13.52 -8.98
N LEU A 67 -32.33 13.59 -8.52
CA LEU A 67 -31.94 13.26 -7.15
C LEU A 67 -32.61 14.18 -6.13
N SER A 68 -32.67 15.49 -6.44
CA SER A 68 -33.38 16.49 -5.63
C SER A 68 -34.88 16.19 -5.48
N SER A 69 -35.47 15.53 -6.47
CA SER A 69 -36.89 15.12 -6.46
C SER A 69 -37.12 13.75 -5.79
N ASN A 70 -36.05 13.03 -5.43
CA ASN A 70 -36.11 11.66 -4.86
C ASN A 70 -35.23 11.54 -3.59
N PRO A 71 -35.55 12.29 -2.52
CA PRO A 71 -34.69 12.40 -1.34
C PRO A 71 -34.48 11.08 -0.57
N GLU A 72 -35.40 10.12 -0.70
CA GLU A 72 -35.31 8.81 -0.05
C GLU A 72 -34.17 7.94 -0.62
N ILE A 73 -33.72 8.19 -1.86
CA ILE A 73 -32.60 7.47 -2.48
C ILE A 73 -31.27 7.94 -1.92
N GLY A 74 -31.13 9.26 -1.65
CA GLY A 74 -29.94 9.81 -1.01
C GLY A 74 -29.67 9.21 0.37
N LYS A 75 -30.72 8.81 1.10
CA LYS A 75 -30.64 8.16 2.41
C LYS A 75 -30.19 6.68 2.35
N GLN A 76 -30.21 6.04 1.18
CA GLN A 76 -29.73 4.66 1.01
C GLN A 76 -28.22 4.58 0.79
N VAL A 77 -27.55 5.73 0.61
CA VAL A 77 -26.09 5.77 0.54
C VAL A 77 -25.55 5.60 1.95
N ASN A 78 -24.98 4.44 2.22
CA ASN A 78 -24.23 4.22 3.45
C ASN A 78 -22.96 5.07 3.34
N ALA A 79 -22.98 6.25 3.95
CA ALA A 79 -21.81 7.07 4.13
C ALA A 79 -20.93 6.38 5.17
N ASP A 80 -20.17 5.37 4.73
CA ASP A 80 -18.89 5.16 5.39
C ASP A 80 -18.17 6.49 5.22
N GLU A 81 -18.06 7.23 6.33
CA GLU A 81 -17.32 8.49 6.39
C GLU A 81 -15.99 8.24 5.69
N VAL A 82 -15.79 8.91 4.55
CA VAL A 82 -14.46 9.09 3.98
C VAL A 82 -13.78 10.05 4.95
N THR A 83 -13.35 9.49 6.09
CA THR A 83 -12.48 10.18 7.03
C THR A 83 -11.35 10.71 6.18
N ARG A 84 -11.23 12.04 6.12
CA ARG A 84 -10.00 12.69 5.67
C ARG A 84 -8.90 11.89 6.32
N VAL A 85 -8.06 11.23 5.53
CA VAL A 85 -7.02 10.36 6.11
C VAL A 85 -6.04 11.31 6.79
N GLU A 86 -6.31 11.58 8.06
CA GLU A 86 -5.51 12.47 8.87
C GLU A 86 -4.11 11.88 8.89
N THR A 87 -3.14 12.74 8.59
CA THR A 87 -1.75 12.33 8.71
C THR A 87 -1.47 12.13 10.20
N MET A 88 -1.11 10.92 10.58
CA MET A 88 -0.75 10.58 11.94
C MET A 88 0.76 10.70 12.10
N THR A 89 1.18 11.23 13.25
CA THR A 89 2.56 11.12 13.73
C THR A 89 2.90 9.66 14.06
N ILE A 90 4.18 9.33 14.07
CA ILE A 90 4.67 8.00 14.47
C ILE A 90 4.19 7.66 15.89
N GLY A 91 4.26 8.62 16.81
CA GLY A 91 3.77 8.45 18.18
C GLY A 91 2.28 8.12 18.27
N GLN A 92 1.43 8.76 17.45
CA GLN A 92 -0.01 8.45 17.39
C GLN A 92 -0.27 7.05 16.82
N ILE A 93 0.48 6.63 15.80
CA ILE A 93 0.38 5.27 15.25
C ILE A 93 0.75 4.25 16.32
N PHE A 94 1.84 4.47 17.06
CA PHE A 94 2.21 3.61 18.18
C PHE A 94 1.16 3.57 19.28
N ALA A 95 0.53 4.69 19.61
CA ALA A 95 -0.55 4.75 20.59
C ALA A 95 -1.76 3.91 20.13
N TYR A 96 -2.15 4.03 18.85
CA TYR A 96 -3.23 3.23 18.26
C TYR A 96 -2.91 1.73 18.31
N ILE A 97 -1.71 1.32 17.87
CA ILE A 97 -1.30 -0.09 17.89
C ILE A 97 -1.34 -0.65 19.31
N LYS A 98 -0.85 0.11 20.31
CA LYS A 98 -0.92 -0.28 21.72
C LYS A 98 -2.36 -0.44 22.20
N GLN A 99 -3.26 0.45 21.80
CA GLN A 99 -4.67 0.40 22.17
C GLN A 99 -5.39 -0.80 21.54
N GLU A 100 -5.20 -1.07 20.25
CA GLU A 100 -5.78 -2.23 19.58
C GLU A 100 -5.24 -3.54 20.15
N TYR A 101 -3.94 -3.62 20.42
CA TYR A 101 -3.34 -4.77 21.09
C TYR A 101 -3.93 -4.98 22.49
N ALA A 102 -4.19 -3.90 23.23
CA ALA A 102 -4.86 -3.96 24.53
C ALA A 102 -6.33 -4.44 24.46
N LYS A 103 -7.03 -4.24 23.34
CA LYS A 103 -8.39 -4.78 23.13
C LYS A 103 -8.38 -6.29 22.86
N VAL A 104 -7.35 -6.80 22.17
CA VAL A 104 -7.14 -8.24 21.93
C VAL A 104 -6.67 -8.97 23.21
N ASN A 105 -6.20 -8.23 24.23
CA ASN A 105 -5.59 -8.73 25.46
C ASN A 105 -6.52 -9.31 26.54
N THR A 106 -7.77 -9.70 26.23
CA THR A 106 -8.53 -10.59 27.15
C THR A 106 -8.12 -12.07 26.99
N THR A 107 -7.51 -12.47 25.86
CA THR A 107 -7.25 -13.90 25.58
C THR A 107 -5.77 -14.29 25.46
N LEU A 108 -4.81 -13.37 25.25
CA LEU A 108 -3.40 -13.72 24.97
C LEU A 108 -2.38 -12.95 25.84
N ARG A 109 -2.54 -13.04 27.16
CA ARG A 109 -1.71 -12.33 28.16
C ARG A 109 -0.23 -12.77 28.29
N TYR A 110 0.40 -13.41 27.29
CA TYR A 110 1.70 -14.09 27.50
C TYR A 110 2.89 -13.77 26.59
N LEU A 111 2.84 -12.87 25.59
CA LEU A 111 3.97 -12.75 24.65
C LEU A 111 4.58 -11.34 24.47
N CYS A 112 4.13 -10.31 25.17
CA CYS A 112 4.72 -8.97 25.02
C CYS A 112 5.56 -8.56 26.23
N GLN A 113 6.65 -9.29 26.48
CA GLN A 113 7.78 -8.71 27.22
C GLN A 113 9.11 -9.17 26.59
N LYS A 114 9.84 -8.17 26.07
CA LYS A 114 11.22 -8.18 25.55
C LYS A 114 11.46 -8.68 24.10
N GLN A 115 11.99 -7.72 23.33
CA GLN A 115 13.02 -7.81 22.28
C GLN A 115 12.94 -8.92 21.21
N ASN A 116 12.80 -8.47 19.96
CA ASN A 116 13.39 -9.04 18.75
C ASN A 116 13.27 -10.56 18.54
N ILE A 117 12.07 -11.10 18.27
CA ILE A 117 11.96 -12.40 17.60
C ILE A 117 10.78 -12.44 16.62
N PHE A 118 11.09 -12.92 15.42
CA PHE A 118 10.23 -13.40 14.34
C PHE A 118 8.91 -14.05 14.84
N MET A 119 7.76 -13.45 14.54
CA MET A 119 6.45 -14.07 14.79
C MET A 119 5.98 -14.81 13.53
N SER A 120 6.48 -16.02 13.32
CA SER A 120 5.87 -16.99 12.41
C SER A 120 5.37 -18.20 13.20
N SER A 121 4.26 -18.04 13.91
CA SER A 121 3.20 -19.05 14.06
C SER A 121 2.17 -18.56 15.07
N LEU A 122 0.87 -18.70 14.73
CA LEU A 122 -0.30 -18.64 15.62
C LEU A 122 -0.96 -17.28 15.96
N ALA A 123 -0.88 -16.26 15.10
CA ALA A 123 -1.74 -15.06 15.21
C ALA A 123 -2.43 -14.65 13.89
N SER A 124 -2.56 -15.57 12.94
CA SER A 124 -3.06 -15.29 11.59
C SER A 124 -4.58 -15.08 11.49
N THR A 125 -5.33 -15.12 12.59
CA THR A 125 -6.81 -15.08 12.55
C THR A 125 -7.43 -13.79 13.12
N LEU A 126 -6.65 -12.81 13.60
CA LEU A 126 -7.20 -11.59 14.22
C LEU A 126 -6.44 -10.28 13.90
N LEU A 127 -5.56 -10.26 12.89
CA LEU A 127 -4.94 -8.99 12.48
C LEU A 127 -5.96 -8.20 11.64
N GLN A 128 -6.60 -7.24 12.28
CA GLN A 128 -7.29 -6.18 11.55
C GLN A 128 -6.21 -5.36 10.82
N GLU A 129 -6.23 -5.39 9.49
CA GLU A 129 -5.35 -4.56 8.68
C GLU A 129 -5.76 -3.10 8.88
N ALA A 130 -4.88 -2.30 9.48
CA ALA A 130 -5.04 -0.86 9.62
C ALA A 130 -4.07 -0.15 8.68
N SER A 131 -4.53 0.91 8.01
CA SER A 131 -3.75 1.73 7.09
C SER A 131 -3.69 3.16 7.61
N PHE A 132 -2.50 3.75 7.60
CA PHE A 132 -2.27 5.11 8.10
C PHE A 132 -1.48 5.93 7.08
N ASN A 133 -1.78 7.23 7.01
CA ASN A 133 -0.89 8.19 6.35
C ASN A 133 0.06 8.76 7.39
N CYS A 134 1.36 8.76 7.08
CA CYS A 134 2.39 9.30 7.94
C CYS A 134 3.34 10.15 7.10
N ILE A 135 3.73 11.31 7.62
CA ILE A 135 4.83 12.11 7.07
C ILE A 135 6.02 11.93 8.01
N ALA A 136 7.09 11.34 7.48
CA ALA A 136 8.32 11.10 8.20
C ALA A 136 9.52 11.32 7.27
N THR A 137 10.68 11.60 7.86
CA THR A 137 11.95 11.67 7.16
C THR A 137 12.67 10.34 7.24
N ILE A 138 13.24 9.89 6.12
CA ILE A 138 14.06 8.68 6.08
C ILE A 138 15.43 9.02 6.67
N GLY A 139 15.84 8.29 7.70
CA GLY A 139 17.15 8.43 8.32
C GLY A 139 18.20 7.60 7.62
N ASP A 140 18.03 6.28 7.63
CA ASP A 140 19.01 5.34 7.12
C ASP A 140 18.39 3.99 6.73
N VAL A 141 19.06 3.24 5.85
CA VAL A 141 18.71 1.86 5.53
C VAL A 141 19.40 0.92 6.52
N LYS A 142 18.67 -0.05 7.05
CA LYS A 142 19.23 -1.05 7.94
C LYS A 142 20.09 -2.06 7.15
N HIS A 143 21.37 -2.13 7.50
CA HIS A 143 22.38 -2.87 6.73
C HIS A 143 22.59 -4.33 7.17
N ASP A 144 22.19 -4.71 8.39
CA ASP A 144 22.34 -6.07 8.96
C ASP A 144 21.23 -7.03 8.54
N SER A 145 20.30 -6.59 7.68
CA SER A 145 19.13 -7.35 7.24
C SER A 145 19.07 -7.46 5.70
N PRO A 146 18.54 -8.56 5.14
CA PRO A 146 18.44 -8.71 3.70
C PRO A 146 17.45 -7.69 3.15
N TRP A 147 17.94 -6.84 2.23
CA TRP A 147 17.19 -5.72 1.66
C TRP A 147 16.33 -6.12 0.45
N TYR A 148 16.43 -7.38 -0.01
CA TYR A 148 15.63 -7.92 -1.10
C TYR A 148 15.20 -9.37 -0.82
N TYR A 149 14.20 -9.83 -1.55
CA TYR A 149 13.78 -11.23 -1.62
C TYR A 149 13.56 -11.65 -3.06
N ILE A 150 13.62 -12.95 -3.34
CA ILE A 150 13.25 -13.47 -4.66
C ILE A 150 11.74 -13.72 -4.68
N SER A 151 11.05 -13.08 -5.61
CA SER A 151 9.62 -13.24 -5.87
C SER A 151 9.39 -14.21 -7.03
N CYS A 152 8.29 -14.95 -6.99
CA CYS A 152 7.84 -15.80 -8.08
C CYS A 152 7.44 -14.94 -9.29
N GLY A 153 7.99 -15.22 -10.48
CA GLY A 153 7.67 -14.47 -11.70
C GLY A 153 6.20 -14.51 -12.12
N GLY A 154 5.43 -15.50 -11.66
CA GLY A 154 4.00 -15.62 -11.99
C GLY A 154 3.04 -14.92 -11.03
N CYS A 155 3.32 -14.96 -9.72
CA CYS A 155 2.38 -14.45 -8.70
C CYS A 155 2.99 -13.43 -7.73
N HIS A 156 4.25 -13.05 -7.95
CA HIS A 156 5.06 -12.10 -7.17
C HIS A 156 5.16 -12.37 -5.67
N THR A 157 4.68 -13.52 -5.20
CA THR A 157 4.85 -13.98 -3.82
C THR A 157 6.26 -14.50 -3.62
N LYS A 158 6.79 -14.41 -2.40
CA LYS A 158 8.14 -14.90 -2.07
C LYS A 158 8.33 -16.35 -2.55
N ALA A 159 9.35 -16.56 -3.37
CA ALA A 159 9.83 -17.86 -3.77
C ALA A 159 10.86 -18.38 -2.76
N THR A 160 10.95 -19.70 -2.64
CA THR A 160 11.90 -20.39 -1.77
C THR A 160 12.86 -21.21 -2.60
N ARG A 161 14.15 -21.26 -2.23
CA ARG A 161 15.11 -22.14 -2.88
C ARG A 161 14.80 -23.60 -2.51
N GLY A 162 14.54 -24.42 -3.52
CA GLY A 162 14.57 -25.87 -3.43
C GLY A 162 15.99 -26.41 -3.71
N PRO A 163 16.13 -27.74 -3.85
CA PRO A 163 17.44 -28.37 -4.07
C PRO A 163 18.14 -27.91 -5.36
N SER A 164 17.38 -27.75 -6.44
CA SER A 164 17.90 -27.38 -7.77
C SER A 164 17.12 -26.26 -8.47
N SER A 165 16.01 -25.82 -7.90
CA SER A 165 15.07 -24.87 -8.52
C SER A 165 14.46 -23.92 -7.49
N LEU A 166 13.84 -22.84 -7.96
CA LEU A 166 12.99 -22.00 -7.12
C LEU A 166 11.58 -22.57 -7.08
N MET A 167 10.99 -22.59 -5.89
CA MET A 167 9.66 -23.11 -5.61
C MET A 167 8.75 -21.98 -5.11
N CYS A 168 7.47 -22.05 -5.46
CA CYS A 168 6.45 -21.10 -5.00
C CYS A 168 5.30 -21.86 -4.32
N ALA A 169 5.19 -21.70 -3.00
CA ALA A 169 4.13 -22.32 -2.21
C ALA A 169 2.73 -21.88 -2.65
N LYS A 170 2.54 -20.60 -3.00
CA LYS A 170 1.24 -20.06 -3.44
C LYS A 170 0.78 -20.65 -4.78
N CYS A 171 1.70 -20.89 -5.70
CA CYS A 171 1.38 -21.50 -7.00
C CYS A 171 1.38 -23.03 -6.96
N GLY A 172 1.93 -23.65 -5.91
CA GLY A 172 2.20 -25.09 -5.86
C GLY A 172 3.26 -25.57 -6.87
N ASN A 173 3.98 -24.66 -7.53
CA ASN A 173 4.96 -25.00 -8.55
C ASN A 173 6.37 -25.06 -7.95
N THR A 174 7.08 -26.15 -8.20
CA THR A 174 8.45 -26.40 -7.72
C THR A 174 9.53 -25.90 -8.67
N ASN A 175 9.16 -25.38 -9.84
CA ASN A 175 10.07 -24.79 -10.81
C ASN A 175 9.49 -23.49 -11.36
N VAL A 176 9.80 -22.38 -10.69
CA VAL A 176 9.40 -21.03 -11.09
C VAL A 176 10.60 -20.17 -11.44
N SER A 177 10.39 -19.18 -12.30
CA SER A 177 11.34 -18.07 -12.43
C SER A 177 11.29 -17.18 -11.18
N GLY A 178 12.44 -16.56 -10.87
CA GLY A 178 12.59 -15.67 -9.73
C GLY A 178 13.00 -14.26 -10.17
N GLU A 179 12.38 -13.26 -9.56
CA GLU A 179 12.75 -11.85 -9.74
C GLU A 179 13.03 -11.21 -8.37
N ALA A 180 14.15 -10.51 -8.22
CA ALA A 180 14.46 -9.81 -6.98
C ALA A 180 13.52 -8.62 -6.76
N LYS A 181 12.95 -8.52 -5.56
CA LYS A 181 12.06 -7.45 -5.12
C LYS A 181 12.51 -6.89 -3.77
N TYR A 182 12.25 -5.61 -3.50
CA TYR A 182 12.67 -4.95 -2.27
C TYR A 182 12.01 -5.54 -1.01
N ARG A 183 12.79 -5.62 0.06
CA ARG A 183 12.38 -5.86 1.45
C ARG A 183 13.33 -5.08 2.38
N ALA A 184 13.51 -3.80 2.10
CA ALA A 184 14.44 -2.96 2.85
C ALA A 184 13.79 -2.51 4.17
N GLU A 185 14.51 -2.65 5.27
CA GLU A 185 14.15 -2.02 6.53
C GLU A 185 14.78 -0.63 6.56
N ILE A 186 13.97 0.41 6.73
CA ILE A 186 14.44 1.80 6.81
C ILE A 186 14.10 2.37 8.17
N SER A 187 15.02 3.11 8.76
CA SER A 187 14.71 3.97 9.90
C SER A 187 14.04 5.24 9.38
N VAL A 188 12.92 5.58 10.01
CA VAL A 188 12.19 6.81 9.73
C VAL A 188 11.98 7.54 11.04
N TYR A 189 11.94 8.86 10.98
CA TYR A 189 11.67 9.67 12.16
C TYR A 189 10.75 10.84 11.79
N ASP A 190 9.94 11.25 12.76
CA ASP A 190 9.26 12.53 12.73
C ASP A 190 9.89 13.45 13.79
N SER A 191 9.24 14.58 14.09
CA SER A 191 9.78 15.57 15.03
C SER A 191 10.09 15.03 16.42
N ASN A 192 9.49 13.91 16.85
CA ASN A 192 9.60 13.43 18.23
C ASN A 192 9.92 11.93 18.35
N ASP A 193 9.59 11.13 17.34
CA ASP A 193 9.62 9.67 17.42
C ASP A 193 10.39 9.06 16.23
N GLN A 194 10.93 7.85 16.46
CA GLN A 194 11.58 7.04 15.44
C GLN A 194 10.86 5.70 15.29
N ALA A 195 10.78 5.20 14.05
CA ALA A 195 10.26 3.89 13.72
C ALA A 195 11.13 3.19 12.67
N VAL A 196 10.87 1.90 12.46
CA VAL A 196 11.41 1.12 11.34
C VAL A 196 10.26 0.77 10.41
N PHE A 197 10.33 1.21 9.16
CA PHE A 197 9.39 0.83 8.11
C PHE A 197 10.02 -0.25 7.23
N VAL A 198 9.18 -1.15 6.70
CA VAL A 198 9.62 -2.17 5.74
C VAL A 198 9.12 -1.78 4.36
N LEU A 199 10.02 -1.42 3.46
CA LEU A 199 9.72 -1.17 2.06
C LEU A 199 9.64 -2.50 1.31
N LEU A 200 8.47 -2.80 0.75
CA LEU A 200 8.19 -4.05 0.08
C LEU A 200 7.94 -3.85 -1.41
N GLY A 201 8.57 -4.70 -2.22
CA GLY A 201 8.32 -4.78 -3.66
C GLY A 201 8.48 -3.45 -4.36
N ASP A 202 7.42 -3.01 -5.02
CA ASP A 202 7.45 -1.88 -5.94
C ASP A 202 7.64 -0.54 -5.21
N ALA A 203 7.23 -0.45 -3.94
CA ALA A 203 7.46 0.75 -3.10
C ALA A 203 8.96 1.09 -2.94
N GLY A 204 9.83 0.07 -2.91
CA GLY A 204 11.26 0.29 -2.90
C GLY A 204 11.78 0.83 -4.24
N SER A 205 11.26 0.32 -5.36
CA SER A 205 11.62 0.82 -6.69
C SER A 205 11.16 2.26 -6.91
N GLU A 206 9.95 2.60 -6.44
CA GLU A 206 9.39 3.96 -6.50
C GLU A 206 10.22 4.95 -5.69
N LEU A 207 10.63 4.57 -4.47
CA LEU A 207 11.44 5.42 -3.62
C LEU A 207 12.86 5.65 -4.19
N THR A 208 13.48 4.58 -4.68
CA THR A 208 14.89 4.61 -5.12
C THR A 208 15.08 5.01 -6.57
N GLY A 209 14.03 4.93 -7.39
CA GLY A 209 14.09 5.06 -8.84
C GLY A 209 14.82 3.90 -9.54
N LYS A 210 15.14 2.80 -8.83
CA LYS A 210 15.93 1.68 -9.37
C LYS A 210 15.25 0.35 -9.10
N GLN A 211 15.29 -0.56 -10.06
CA GLN A 211 14.73 -1.90 -9.87
C GLN A 211 15.66 -2.77 -9.02
N ALA A 212 15.11 -3.50 -8.06
CA ALA A 212 15.89 -4.42 -7.23
C ALA A 212 16.59 -5.50 -8.09
N ALA A 213 15.94 -6.00 -9.14
CA ALA A 213 16.51 -6.95 -10.09
C ALA A 213 17.80 -6.44 -10.76
N GLU A 214 17.80 -5.17 -11.18
CA GLU A 214 18.96 -4.54 -11.81
C GLU A 214 20.12 -4.40 -10.81
N LEU A 215 19.85 -3.91 -9.61
CA LEU A 215 20.86 -3.76 -8.56
C LEU A 215 21.50 -5.11 -8.18
N VAL A 216 20.68 -6.15 -8.05
CA VAL A 216 21.15 -7.50 -7.75
C VAL A 216 21.97 -8.08 -8.89
N ALA A 217 21.51 -7.94 -10.14
CA ALA A 217 22.24 -8.41 -11.32
C ALA A 217 23.62 -7.75 -11.42
N ASN A 218 23.68 -6.42 -11.37
CA ASN A 218 24.92 -5.65 -11.46
C ASN A 218 25.92 -6.05 -10.36
N TYR A 219 25.42 -6.30 -9.14
CA TYR A 219 26.29 -6.71 -8.03
C TYR A 219 26.92 -8.09 -8.28
N PHE A 220 26.13 -9.09 -8.66
CA PHE A 220 26.68 -10.43 -8.90
C PHE A 220 27.55 -10.50 -10.16
N GLU A 221 27.24 -9.71 -11.20
CA GLU A 221 28.11 -9.56 -12.37
C GLU A 221 29.48 -8.99 -12.02
N ALA A 222 29.52 -8.00 -11.11
CA ALA A 222 30.76 -7.38 -10.66
C ALA A 222 31.55 -8.22 -9.63
N ASN A 223 30.92 -9.23 -9.01
CA ASN A 223 31.49 -9.97 -7.87
C ASN A 223 31.40 -11.51 -8.07
N GLN A 224 31.90 -12.01 -9.20
CA GLN A 224 31.74 -13.40 -9.65
C GLN A 224 32.40 -14.46 -8.75
N GLU A 225 33.28 -14.08 -7.81
CA GLU A 225 34.00 -15.01 -6.91
C GLU A 225 33.37 -15.18 -5.51
N LEU A 226 32.16 -14.65 -5.28
CA LEU A 226 31.54 -14.71 -3.95
C LEU A 226 31.01 -16.11 -3.59
N SER A 227 31.32 -16.56 -2.39
CA SER A 227 30.88 -17.85 -1.85
C SER A 227 29.36 -17.94 -1.65
N ALA A 228 28.81 -19.15 -1.73
CA ALA A 228 27.41 -19.43 -1.41
C ALA A 228 27.07 -18.94 0.01
N GLY A 229 26.18 -17.94 0.12
CA GLY A 229 25.79 -17.33 1.39
C GLY A 229 26.23 -15.88 1.56
N HIS A 230 27.00 -15.32 0.63
CA HIS A 230 27.31 -13.88 0.65
C HIS A 230 26.04 -13.04 0.52
N GLN A 231 25.78 -12.22 1.53
CA GLN A 231 24.64 -11.30 1.53
C GLN A 231 25.05 -9.99 0.87
N MET A 232 24.36 -9.62 -0.20
CA MET A 232 24.60 -8.35 -0.87
C MET A 232 24.34 -7.19 0.09
N PRO A 233 25.28 -6.23 0.22
CA PRO A 233 25.06 -5.06 1.06
C PRO A 233 23.86 -4.25 0.56
N ALA A 234 23.16 -3.59 1.47
CA ALA A 234 22.09 -2.68 1.08
C ALA A 234 22.63 -1.57 0.15
N PRO A 235 21.91 -1.21 -0.92
CA PRO A 235 22.28 -0.10 -1.78
C PRO A 235 22.36 1.19 -0.96
N LYS A 236 23.35 2.02 -1.26
CA LYS A 236 23.35 3.40 -0.74
C LYS A 236 22.23 4.17 -1.45
N LEU A 237 21.32 4.75 -0.66
CA LEU A 237 20.30 5.68 -1.13
C LEU A 237 20.94 6.99 -1.59
#